data_AF-A0A9K3KI74-F1
#
_entry.id   AF-A0A9K3KI74-F1
#
_cell.length_a   1.000
_cell.length_b   1.000
_cell.length_c   1.000
_cell.angle_alpha   90.00
_cell.angle_beta   90.00
_cell.angle_gamma   90.00
#
_symmetry.space_group_name_H-M   'P 1'
#
loop_
_entity.id
_entity.type
_entity.pdbx_description
1 polymer ?
#
loop_
_entity_poly.entity_id
_entity_poly.type
_entity_poly.pdbx_seq_one_letter_code
_entity_poly.pdbx_strand_id
1 'polypeptide(L)'
;MPKNATAADPSRNLMIKTKTCQRLQKEVTYYQKEVTENEEKLEEMKKQNKNPFDIKKFQEVLDESHMMVPDSQRRFEEALRDLRTFLESINEEDETVTSSEWYQPAMELIKGMDGGITQDIAIADDAVVEVTDVSNLQDGEAF
;
A
#
# COMPACT_ATOMS: atom_id res chain seq x y z
N MET A 1 -42.90 -8.13 -10.09
CA MET A 1 -42.10 -7.25 -10.97
C MET A 1 -40.65 -7.61 -10.78
N PRO A 2 -39.94 -8.15 -11.80
CA PRO A 2 -38.52 -8.43 -11.66
C PRO A 2 -37.77 -7.10 -11.59
N LYS A 3 -36.88 -6.95 -10.60
CA LYS A 3 -35.95 -5.81 -10.52
C LYS A 3 -34.99 -5.96 -11.69
N ASN A 4 -35.18 -5.16 -12.74
CA ASN A 4 -34.24 -5.10 -13.87
C ASN A 4 -32.83 -4.86 -13.32
N ALA A 5 -31.92 -5.77 -13.65
CA ALA A 5 -30.49 -5.53 -13.58
C ALA A 5 -30.15 -4.48 -14.64
N THR A 6 -30.46 -3.22 -14.36
CA THR A 6 -30.04 -2.10 -15.19
C THR A 6 -28.52 -2.02 -15.06
N ALA A 7 -27.82 -2.01 -16.20
CA ALA A 7 -26.38 -1.78 -16.26
C ALA A 7 -26.02 -0.65 -15.29
N ALA A 8 -25.04 -0.90 -14.42
CA ALA A 8 -24.68 0.05 -13.36
C ALA A 8 -24.33 1.41 -13.99
N ASP A 9 -24.99 2.46 -13.49
CA ASP A 9 -24.79 3.85 -13.93
C ASP A 9 -23.29 4.18 -14.01
N PRO A 10 -22.77 4.54 -15.20
CA PRO A 10 -21.36 4.87 -15.40
C PRO A 10 -20.84 5.91 -14.39
N SER A 11 -21.64 6.93 -14.05
CA SER A 11 -21.24 7.96 -13.08
C SER A 11 -21.10 7.37 -11.66
N ARG A 12 -21.99 6.45 -11.29
CA ARG A 12 -21.90 5.72 -10.01
C ARG A 12 -20.68 4.80 -9.97
N ASN A 13 -20.38 4.12 -11.06
CA ASN A 13 -19.20 3.25 -11.16
C ASN A 13 -17.91 4.06 -11.05
N LEU A 14 -17.85 5.23 -11.70
CA LEU A 14 -16.73 6.17 -11.57
C LEU A 14 -16.51 6.54 -10.10
N MET A 15 -17.56 7.01 -9.41
CA MET A 15 -17.48 7.35 -7.99
C MET A 15 -16.93 6.18 -7.15
N ILE A 16 -17.44 4.96 -7.35
CA ILE A 16 -17.04 3.79 -6.55
C ILE A 16 -15.56 3.47 -6.76
N LYS A 17 -15.10 3.43 -8.02
CA LYS A 17 -13.70 3.13 -8.37
C LYS A 17 -12.76 4.22 -7.86
N THR A 18 -13.11 5.48 -8.04
CA THR A 18 -12.34 6.63 -7.52
C THR A 18 -12.22 6.59 -6.00
N LYS A 19 -13.33 6.41 -5.26
CA LYS A 19 -13.29 6.31 -3.79
C LYS A 19 -12.48 5.12 -3.29
N THR A 20 -12.52 4.01 -4.02
CA THR A 20 -11.73 2.82 -3.71
C THR A 20 -10.24 3.11 -3.82
N CYS A 21 -9.82 3.75 -4.92
CA CYS A 21 -8.44 4.20 -5.11
C CYS A 21 -8.01 5.18 -4.01
N GLN A 22 -8.82 6.19 -3.69
CA GLN A 22 -8.49 7.16 -2.62
C GLN A 22 -8.30 6.51 -1.25
N ARG A 23 -9.11 5.49 -0.92
CA ARG A 23 -8.96 4.76 0.36
C ARG A 23 -7.65 3.98 0.38
N LEU A 24 -7.37 3.22 -0.68
CA LEU A 24 -6.17 2.41 -0.79
C LEU A 24 -4.90 3.27 -0.83
N GLN A 25 -4.95 4.44 -1.49
CA GLN A 25 -3.86 5.41 -1.46
C GLN A 25 -3.54 5.85 -0.02
N LYS A 26 -4.55 6.19 0.78
CA LYS A 26 -4.37 6.58 2.19
C LYS A 26 -3.81 5.44 3.02
N GLU A 27 -4.23 4.20 2.75
CA GLU A 27 -3.72 2.99 3.41
C GLU A 27 -2.22 2.80 3.11
N VAL A 28 -1.81 2.89 1.85
CA VAL A 28 -0.40 2.85 1.45
C VAL A 28 0.41 3.95 2.14
N THR A 29 -0.07 5.20 2.10
CA THR A 29 0.61 6.33 2.76
C THR A 29 0.72 6.13 4.27
N TYR A 30 -0.29 5.53 4.91
CA TYR A 30 -0.27 5.26 6.34
C TYR A 30 0.82 4.23 6.70
N TYR A 31 0.87 3.10 5.99
CA TYR A 31 1.90 2.08 6.25
C TYR A 31 3.31 2.55 5.91
N GLN A 32 3.48 3.34 4.84
CA GLN A 32 4.76 3.97 4.53
C GLN A 32 5.23 4.91 5.65
N LYS A 33 4.31 5.73 6.16
CA LYS A 33 4.61 6.64 7.27
C LYS A 33 4.98 5.89 8.55
N GLU A 34 4.27 4.80 8.85
CA GLU A 34 4.58 3.94 10.00
C GLU A 34 5.99 3.33 9.89
N VAL A 35 6.36 2.83 8.70
CA VAL A 35 7.71 2.35 8.43
C VAL A 35 8.75 3.45 8.68
N THR A 36 8.56 4.65 8.12
CA THR A 36 9.49 5.77 8.32
C THR A 36 9.63 6.16 9.80
N GLU A 37 8.51 6.25 10.53
CA GLU A 37 8.54 6.57 11.98
C GLU A 37 9.27 5.48 12.78
N ASN A 38 9.09 4.21 12.42
CA ASN A 38 9.79 3.09 13.06
C ASN A 38 11.28 3.06 12.69
N GLU A 39 11.67 3.36 11.45
CA GLU A 39 13.06 3.50 11.04
C GLU A 39 13.76 4.62 11.84
N GLU A 40 13.15 5.81 11.93
CA GLU A 40 13.68 6.93 12.71
C GLU A 40 13.86 6.56 14.19
N LYS A 41 12.87 5.87 14.76
CA LYS A 41 12.91 5.42 16.16
C LYS A 41 13.99 4.36 16.38
N LEU A 42 14.17 3.42 15.46
CA LEU A 42 15.23 2.42 15.55
C LEU A 42 16.62 3.08 15.50
N GLU A 43 16.82 4.03 14.58
CA GLU A 43 18.06 4.81 14.50
C GLU A 43 18.33 5.61 15.77
N GLU A 44 17.30 6.20 16.38
CA GLU A 44 17.44 6.87 17.67
C GLU A 44 17.80 5.89 18.80
N MET A 45 17.22 4.68 18.82
CA MET A 45 17.60 3.64 19.80
C MET A 45 19.07 3.23 19.67
N LYS A 46 19.57 3.12 18.43
CA LYS A 46 20.99 2.86 18.15
C LYS A 46 21.89 4.02 18.63
N LYS A 47 21.51 5.28 18.34
CA LYS A 47 22.25 6.49 18.78
C LYS A 47 22.33 6.61 20.30
N GLN A 48 21.24 6.27 20.99
CA GLN A 48 21.18 6.27 22.45
C GLN A 48 21.94 5.09 23.09
N ASN A 49 22.54 4.19 22.29
CA ASN A 49 23.18 2.96 22.76
C ASN A 49 22.29 2.17 23.72
N LYS A 50 21.01 2.01 23.35
CA LYS A 50 20.09 1.15 24.11
C LYS A 50 20.59 -0.30 24.10
N ASN A 51 19.99 -1.11 24.97
CA ASN A 51 20.30 -2.52 25.07
C ASN A 51 20.18 -3.20 23.68
N PRO A 52 21.18 -3.97 23.22
CA PRO A 52 21.11 -4.72 21.97
C PRO A 52 19.87 -5.61 21.82
N PHE A 53 19.37 -6.19 22.91
CA PHE A 53 18.14 -6.99 22.90
C PHE A 53 16.91 -6.15 22.54
N ASP A 54 16.81 -4.93 23.07
CA ASP A 54 15.70 -4.01 22.77
C ASP A 54 15.77 -3.54 21.31
N ILE A 55 16.98 -3.27 20.80
CA ILE A 55 17.20 -2.87 19.40
C ILE A 55 16.80 -4.01 18.46
N LYS A 56 17.25 -5.25 18.75
CA LYS A 56 16.88 -6.43 17.96
C LYS A 56 15.37 -6.65 17.97
N LYS A 57 14.74 -6.55 19.14
CA LYS A 57 13.28 -6.73 19.24
C LYS A 57 12.51 -5.66 18.48
N PHE A 58 13.00 -4.42 18.48
CA PHE A 58 12.38 -3.34 17.72
C PHE A 58 12.61 -3.48 16.21
N GLN A 59 13.74 -4.04 15.77
CA GLN A 59 13.96 -4.40 14.37
C GLN A 59 12.93 -5.43 13.87
N GLU A 60 12.62 -6.46 14.67
CA GLU A 60 11.57 -7.43 14.30
C GLU A 60 10.21 -6.75 14.09
N VAL A 61 9.87 -5.75 14.92
CA VAL A 61 8.64 -4.96 14.75
C VAL A 61 8.69 -4.12 13.47
N LEU A 62 9.83 -3.52 13.15
CA LEU A 62 10.00 -2.77 11.89
C LEU A 62 9.85 -3.70 10.67
N ASP A 63 10.41 -4.90 10.73
CA ASP A 63 10.30 -5.89 9.64
C ASP A 63 8.83 -6.29 9.41
N GLU A 64 8.05 -6.48 10.49
CA GLU A 64 6.59 -6.69 10.40
C GLU A 64 5.87 -5.51 9.71
N SER A 65 6.24 -4.26 10.02
CA SER A 65 5.69 -3.07 9.35
C SER A 65 6.04 -3.05 7.85
N HIS A 66 7.28 -3.41 7.48
CA HIS A 66 7.68 -3.49 6.07
C HIS A 66 6.86 -4.50 5.28
N MET A 67 6.46 -5.62 5.89
CA MET A 67 5.66 -6.66 5.22
C MET A 67 4.25 -6.19 4.80
N MET A 68 3.73 -5.09 5.37
CA MET A 68 2.39 -4.57 5.06
C MET A 68 2.35 -3.68 3.81
N VAL A 69 3.46 -3.02 3.47
CA VAL A 69 3.52 -2.06 2.36
C VAL A 69 3.31 -2.74 0.99
N PRO A 70 3.89 -3.91 0.68
CA PRO A 70 3.73 -4.53 -0.63
C PRO A 70 2.28 -4.90 -1.00
N ASP A 71 1.51 -5.51 -0.08
CA ASP A 71 0.12 -5.90 -0.41
C ASP A 71 -0.80 -4.68 -0.58
N SER A 72 -0.62 -3.65 0.25
CA SER A 72 -1.40 -2.42 0.14
C SER A 72 -1.10 -1.67 -1.18
N GLN A 73 0.17 -1.63 -1.60
CA GLN A 73 0.58 -1.07 -2.90
C GLN A 73 -0.01 -1.86 -4.06
N ARG A 74 0.12 -3.20 -4.05
CA ARG A 74 -0.45 -4.07 -5.08
C ARG A 74 -1.97 -3.86 -5.22
N ARG A 75 -2.69 -3.80 -4.11
CA ARG A 75 -4.15 -3.54 -4.11
C ARG A 75 -4.50 -2.17 -4.69
N PHE A 76 -3.70 -1.15 -4.36
CA PHE A 76 -3.89 0.19 -4.92
C PHE A 76 -3.65 0.20 -6.43
N GLU A 77 -2.59 -0.45 -6.90
CA GLU A 77 -2.27 -0.62 -8.32
C GLU A 77 -3.39 -1.34 -9.09
N GLU A 78 -3.91 -2.44 -8.54
CA GLU A 78 -5.03 -3.18 -9.12
C GLU A 78 -6.28 -2.31 -9.24
N ALA A 79 -6.61 -1.53 -8.19
CA ALA A 79 -7.75 -0.62 -8.20
C ALA A 79 -7.57 0.53 -9.21
N LEU A 80 -6.37 1.08 -9.32
CA LEU A 80 -6.05 2.11 -10.33
C LEU A 80 -6.15 1.56 -11.75
N ARG A 81 -5.65 0.35 -12.00
CA ARG A 81 -5.77 -0.30 -13.30
C ARG A 81 -7.24 -0.52 -13.68
N ASP A 82 -8.07 -0.92 -12.72
CA ASP A 82 -9.51 -1.05 -12.90
C ASP A 82 -10.19 0.30 -13.19
N LEU A 83 -9.80 1.38 -12.50
CA LEU A 83 -10.27 2.74 -12.77
C LEU A 83 -9.87 3.22 -14.18
N ARG A 84 -8.61 2.97 -14.58
CA ARG A 84 -8.10 3.32 -15.91
C ARG A 84 -8.84 2.58 -17.02
N THR A 85 -8.97 1.26 -16.88
CA THR A 85 -9.70 0.42 -17.83
C THR A 85 -11.15 0.88 -17.97
N PHE A 86 -11.77 1.28 -16.86
CA PHE A 86 -13.13 1.82 -16.87
C PHE A 86 -13.22 3.13 -17.66
N LEU A 87 -12.31 4.09 -17.45
CA LEU A 87 -12.31 5.35 -18.20
C LEU A 87 -11.98 5.14 -19.69
N GLU A 88 -11.06 4.24 -20.02
CA GLU A 88 -10.74 3.87 -21.40
C GLU A 88 -11.93 3.19 -22.12
N SER A 89 -12.80 2.51 -21.37
CA SER A 89 -14.02 1.90 -21.92
C SER A 89 -15.16 2.89 -22.17
N ILE A 90 -15.06 4.10 -21.65
CA ILE A 90 -16.06 5.16 -21.79
C ILE A 90 -15.65 6.06 -22.96
N ASN A 91 -16.62 6.36 -23.83
CA ASN A 91 -16.40 7.34 -24.89
C ASN A 91 -16.18 8.72 -24.27
N GLU A 92 -15.18 9.50 -24.70
CA GLU A 92 -14.89 10.83 -24.17
C GLU A 92 -16.09 11.81 -24.32
N GLU A 93 -17.02 11.50 -25.22
CA GLU A 93 -18.26 12.24 -25.44
C GLU A 93 -19.42 11.83 -24.50
N ASP A 94 -19.20 10.87 -23.60
CA ASP A 94 -20.19 10.49 -22.60
C ASP A 94 -20.29 11.56 -21.50
N GLU A 95 -21.24 12.48 -21.67
CA GLU A 95 -21.52 13.56 -20.72
C GLU A 95 -21.84 13.04 -19.32
N THR A 96 -22.34 11.80 -19.14
CA THR A 96 -22.70 11.28 -17.81
C THR A 96 -21.46 11.09 -16.91
N VAL A 97 -20.32 10.78 -17.52
CA VAL A 97 -19.05 10.53 -16.83
C VAL A 97 -18.21 11.80 -16.80
N THR A 98 -18.09 12.52 -17.92
CA THR A 98 -17.25 13.72 -18.01
C THR A 98 -17.80 14.91 -17.22
N SER A 99 -19.12 15.03 -17.08
CA SER A 99 -19.74 16.04 -16.21
C SER A 99 -19.77 15.64 -14.72
N SER A 100 -19.39 14.40 -14.39
CA SER A 100 -19.37 13.92 -13.01
C SER A 100 -18.31 14.67 -12.19
N GLU A 101 -18.66 15.03 -10.96
CA GLU A 101 -17.71 15.59 -9.98
C GLU A 101 -16.51 14.66 -9.71
N TRP A 102 -16.66 13.37 -10.02
CA TRP A 102 -15.65 12.33 -9.82
C TRP A 102 -14.67 12.20 -10.99
N TYR A 103 -14.89 12.90 -12.11
CA TYR A 103 -14.04 12.80 -13.30
C TYR A 103 -12.66 13.40 -13.07
N GLN A 104 -12.60 14.64 -12.59
CA GLN A 104 -11.31 15.32 -12.31
C GLN A 104 -10.49 14.57 -11.23
N PRO A 105 -11.07 14.15 -10.08
CA PRO A 105 -10.36 13.34 -9.11
C PRO A 105 -9.85 12.00 -9.67
N ALA A 106 -10.61 11.35 -10.55
CA ALA A 106 -10.17 10.11 -11.17
C ALA A 106 -8.95 10.33 -12.09
N MET A 107 -8.98 11.40 -12.89
CA MET A 107 -7.87 11.77 -13.76
C MET A 107 -6.61 12.15 -12.97
N GLU A 108 -6.77 12.85 -11.85
CA GLU A 108 -5.66 13.20 -10.96
C GLU A 108 -4.99 11.96 -10.37
N LEU A 109 -5.78 10.97 -9.91
CA LEU A 109 -5.26 9.71 -9.39
C LEU A 109 -4.46 8.93 -10.45
N ILE A 110 -4.94 8.89 -11.70
CA ILE A 110 -4.24 8.19 -12.79
C ILE A 110 -2.95 8.92 -13.14
N LYS A 111 -2.98 10.26 -13.25
CA LYS A 111 -1.79 11.08 -13.55
C LYS A 111 -0.73 10.97 -12.45
N GLY A 112 -1.15 10.90 -11.19
CA GLY A 112 -0.24 10.77 -10.04
C GLY A 112 0.62 9.50 -10.09
N MET A 113 0.17 8.46 -10.80
CA MET A 113 0.89 7.18 -10.93
C MET A 113 1.92 7.19 -12.07
N ASP A 114 1.57 7.80 -13.21
CA ASP A 114 2.49 7.93 -14.36
C ASP A 114 3.71 8.82 -14.02
N GLY A 115 3.61 9.63 -12.96
CA GLY A 115 4.71 10.40 -12.38
C GLY A 115 5.64 9.60 -11.44
N GLY A 116 5.38 8.31 -11.24
CA GLY A 116 6.19 7.42 -10.43
C GLY A 116 5.93 7.56 -8.92
N ILE A 117 5.12 6.67 -8.37
CA ILE A 117 5.33 6.19 -7.00
C ILE A 117 6.47 5.16 -7.07
N THR A 118 7.64 5.61 -7.52
CA THR A 118 8.88 4.82 -7.64
C THR A 118 10.05 5.71 -7.25
N GLN A 119 9.96 6.30 -6.07
CA GLN A 119 11.00 6.99 -5.32
C GLN A 119 10.45 6.87 -3.89
N ASP A 120 10.84 5.91 -3.07
CA ASP A 120 12.13 5.28 -2.89
C ASP A 120 11.92 3.84 -2.37
N ILE A 121 13.00 3.07 -2.27
CA ILE A 121 13.12 1.70 -1.74
C ILE A 121 13.24 0.65 -2.84
N ALA A 122 14.50 0.41 -3.19
CA ALA A 122 14.94 -0.87 -3.72
C ALA A 122 14.46 -1.97 -2.77
N ILE A 123 13.54 -2.82 -3.25
CA ILE A 123 13.28 -4.11 -2.63
C ILE A 123 14.57 -4.91 -2.83
N ALA A 124 15.39 -4.98 -1.80
CA ALA A 124 16.45 -5.99 -1.72
C ALA A 124 15.75 -7.34 -1.57
N ASP A 125 15.58 -8.02 -2.70
CA ASP A 125 15.01 -9.37 -2.85
C ASP A 125 15.92 -10.47 -2.25
N ASP A 126 16.63 -10.18 -1.16
CA ASP A 126 17.62 -11.08 -0.57
C ASP A 126 17.69 -10.96 0.96
N ALA A 127 16.53 -10.82 1.63
CA ALA A 127 16.44 -11.17 3.03
C ALA A 127 16.45 -12.69 3.14
N VAL A 128 17.63 -13.28 3.01
CA VAL A 128 17.90 -14.65 3.45
C VAL A 128 17.47 -14.71 4.91
N VAL A 129 16.36 -15.40 5.16
CA VAL A 129 15.95 -15.80 6.50
C VAL A 129 17.04 -16.74 6.97
N GLU A 130 18.03 -16.22 7.71
CA GLU A 130 18.93 -17.07 8.47
C GLU A 130 18.06 -17.77 9.51
N VAL A 131 17.70 -19.02 9.20
CA VAL A 131 17.09 -19.94 10.13
C VAL A 131 18.07 -20.04 11.28
N THR A 132 17.71 -19.45 12.42
CA THR A 132 18.47 -19.59 13.65
C THR A 132 18.48 -21.07 14.01
N ASP A 133 19.60 -21.72 13.72
CA ASP A 133 19.81 -23.14 13.99
C ASP A 133 19.90 -23.33 15.51
N VAL A 134 18.77 -23.70 16.11
CA VAL A 134 18.61 -23.97 17.54
C VAL A 134 19.12 -25.36 17.94
N SER A 135 19.77 -26.10 17.04
CA SER A 135 20.27 -27.47 17.32
C SER A 135 21.43 -27.55 18.32
N ASN A 136 22.01 -26.41 18.72
CA ASN A 136 23.08 -26.32 19.73
C ASN A 136 22.63 -25.74 21.09
N LEU A 137 21.34 -25.48 21.31
CA LEU A 137 20.84 -25.05 22.63
C LEU A 137 20.76 -26.24 23.58
N GLN A 138 21.54 -26.19 24.64
CA GLN A 138 21.52 -27.16 25.73
C GLN A 138 20.30 -26.89 26.61
N ASP A 139 19.50 -27.92 26.90
CA ASP A 139 18.26 -27.82 27.69
C ASP A 139 18.50 -27.10 29.03
N GLY A 140 18.01 -25.86 29.16
CA GLY A 140 17.94 -25.15 30.44
C GLY A 140 18.43 -23.71 30.49
N GLU A 141 19.00 -23.15 29.42
CA GLU A 141 19.27 -21.70 29.39
C GLU A 141 18.08 -20.93 28.83
N ALA A 142 17.55 -19.99 29.62
CA ALA A 142 16.46 -19.12 29.23
C ALA A 142 16.92 -18.14 28.14
N PHE A 143 16.02 -17.91 27.17
CA PHE A 143 16.16 -17.07 25.97
C PHE A 143 16.80 -15.69 26.21
#